data_AF-A0A2N2YUR3-F1
#
_entry.id   AF-A0A2N2YUR3-F1
#
_cell.length_a   1.000
_cell.length_b   1.000
_cell.length_c   1.000
_cell.angle_alpha   90.00
_cell.angle_beta   90.00
_cell.angle_gamma   90.00
#
_symmetry.space_group_name_H-M   'P 1'
#
loop_
_entity.id
_entity.type
_entity.pdbx_description
1 polymer ?
#
loop_
_entity_poly.entity_id
_entity_poly.type
_entity_poly.pdbx_seq_one_letter_code
_entity_poly.pdbx_strand_id
1 'polypeptide(L)'
;MKKIRLILTFYKSFALLSFLISFSCFFIMYQYGKNGIYIIQALFWFKIFTLGILVLFTNNYKRNEFYYYKNLGMSKLTLWLPILIFDFLFFLIPLITIASYNYGTHP
;
A
#
# COMPACT_ATOMS: atom_id res chain seq x y z
N MET A 1 20.26 2.63 -12.04
CA MET A 1 19.95 3.70 -11.04
C MET A 1 18.90 4.71 -11.51
N LYS A 2 18.95 5.25 -12.74
CA LYS A 2 18.01 6.30 -13.22
C LYS A 2 16.52 5.91 -13.14
N LYS A 3 16.15 4.67 -13.50
CA LYS A 3 14.75 4.17 -13.45
C LYS A 3 14.19 4.06 -12.04
N ILE A 4 14.96 3.55 -11.08
CA ILE A 4 14.57 3.45 -9.66
C ILE A 4 14.30 4.84 -9.09
N ARG A 5 15.17 5.81 -9.40
CA ARG A 5 14.97 7.20 -8.97
C ARG A 5 13.64 7.78 -9.49
N LEU A 6 13.27 7.51 -10.74
CA LEU A 6 11.99 7.96 -11.29
C LEU A 6 10.78 7.33 -10.57
N ILE A 7 10.85 6.03 -10.27
CA ILE A 7 9.81 5.32 -9.50
C ILE A 7 9.69 5.91 -8.09
N LEU A 8 10.81 6.15 -7.41
CA LEU A 8 10.83 6.77 -6.08
C LEU A 8 10.27 8.20 -6.08
N THR A 9 10.61 9.00 -7.09
CA THR A 9 10.05 10.36 -7.24
C THR A 9 8.53 10.30 -7.43
N PHE A 10 8.02 9.35 -8.23
CA PHE A 10 6.59 9.14 -8.41
C PHE A 10 5.92 8.70 -7.10
N TYR A 11 6.51 7.74 -6.38
CA TYR A 11 6.01 7.22 -5.10
C TYR A 11 5.92 8.31 -4.01
N LYS A 12 6.90 9.22 -3.96
CA LYS A 12 7.00 10.27 -2.92
C LYS A 12 5.71 11.10 -2.77
N SER A 13 4.95 11.29 -3.83
CA SER A 13 3.74 12.11 -3.80
C SER A 13 2.58 11.52 -2.99
N PHE A 14 2.56 10.20 -2.78
CA PHE A 14 1.48 9.52 -2.07
C PHE A 14 1.95 8.51 -1.03
N ALA A 15 3.27 8.31 -0.90
CA ALA A 15 3.89 7.42 0.08
C ALA A 15 3.39 7.71 1.50
N LEU A 16 3.38 8.98 1.92
CA LEU A 16 2.95 9.38 3.26
C LEU A 16 1.50 8.95 3.53
N LEU A 17 0.59 9.22 2.59
CA LEU A 17 -0.81 8.86 2.73
C LEU A 17 -0.99 7.34 2.80
N SER A 18 -0.30 6.59 1.95
CA SER A 18 -0.38 5.12 1.96
C SER A 18 0.21 4.49 3.24
N PHE A 19 1.28 5.08 3.77
CA PHE A 19 1.84 4.68 5.05
C PHE A 19 0.88 4.95 6.21
N LEU A 20 0.28 6.14 6.28
CA LEU A 20 -0.70 6.47 7.32
C LEU A 20 -1.88 5.50 7.33
N ILE A 21 -2.40 5.14 6.15
CA ILE A 21 -3.47 4.15 6.03
C ILE A 21 -3.00 2.81 6.58
N SER A 22 -1.81 2.33 6.17
CA SER A 22 -1.27 1.05 6.66
C SER A 22 -1.06 1.05 8.18
N PHE A 23 -0.50 2.13 8.74
CA PHE A 23 -0.32 2.28 10.18
C PHE A 23 -1.66 2.32 10.92
N SER A 24 -2.68 2.98 10.37
CA SER A 24 -4.02 2.99 10.97
C SER A 24 -4.63 1.59 11.03
N CYS A 25 -4.44 0.78 9.98
CA CYS A 25 -4.89 -0.61 9.98
C CYS A 25 -4.17 -1.45 11.05
N PHE A 26 -2.85 -1.26 11.20
CA PHE A 26 -2.08 -1.97 12.23
C PHE A 26 -2.51 -1.57 13.65
N PHE A 27 -2.76 -0.28 13.87
CA PHE A 27 -3.25 0.22 15.14
C PHE A 27 -4.61 -0.37 15.50
N ILE A 28 -5.56 -0.39 14.56
CA ILE A 28 -6.88 -1.01 14.75
C ILE A 28 -6.73 -2.50 15.07
N MET A 29 -5.90 -3.22 14.32
CA MET A 29 -5.71 -4.66 14.53
C MET A 29 -5.08 -4.98 15.88
N TYR A 30 -4.12 -4.17 16.32
CA TYR A 30 -3.50 -4.30 17.64
C TYR A 30 -4.52 -4.12 18.77
N GLN A 31 -5.44 -3.17 18.62
CA GLN A 31 -6.48 -2.90 19.63
C GLN A 31 -7.51 -4.02 19.77
N TYR A 32 -7.81 -4.75 18.69
CA TYR A 32 -8.80 -5.83 18.69
C TYR A 32 -8.29 -7.16 19.28
N GLY A 33 -6.97 -7.34 19.42
CA GLY A 33 -6.37 -8.53 20.04
C GLY A 33 -6.90 -9.86 19.46
N LYS A 34 -7.47 -10.72 20.31
CA LYS A 34 -7.98 -12.06 19.96
C LYS A 34 -9.15 -12.06 18.98
N ASN A 35 -10.00 -11.03 19.01
CA ASN A 35 -11.13 -10.91 18.08
C ASN A 35 -10.71 -10.38 16.70
N GLY A 36 -9.40 -10.21 16.48
CA GLY A 36 -8.84 -9.67 15.25
C GLY A 36 -9.12 -10.51 14.00
N ILE A 37 -9.48 -11.80 14.11
CA ILE A 37 -9.69 -12.64 12.92
C ILE A 37 -10.79 -12.09 12.00
N TYR A 38 -11.87 -11.57 12.59
CA TYR A 38 -12.99 -11.01 11.84
C TYR A 38 -12.62 -9.66 11.22
N ILE A 39 -11.72 -8.90 11.85
CA ILE A 39 -11.31 -7.59 11.34
C ILE A 39 -10.25 -7.69 10.25
N ILE A 40 -9.47 -8.78 10.20
CA ILE A 40 -8.48 -9.03 9.12
C ILE A 40 -9.13 -8.96 7.75
N GLN A 41 -10.27 -9.64 7.57
CA GLN A 41 -10.99 -9.62 6.28
C GLN A 41 -11.44 -8.20 5.93
N ALA A 42 -11.98 -7.45 6.90
CA ALA A 42 -12.41 -6.07 6.67
C ALA A 42 -11.22 -5.15 6.32
N LEU A 43 -10.11 -5.24 7.06
CA LEU A 43 -8.90 -4.44 6.82
C LEU A 43 -8.24 -4.78 5.48
N PHE A 44 -8.26 -6.05 5.07
CA PHE A 44 -7.75 -6.48 3.78
C PHE A 44 -8.52 -5.84 2.61
N TRP A 45 -9.85 -5.91 2.64
CA TRP A 45 -10.69 -5.28 1.62
C TRP A 45 -10.60 -3.75 1.66
N PHE A 46 -10.55 -3.16 2.85
CA PHE A 46 -10.31 -1.74 3.03
C PHE A 46 -8.98 -1.29 2.39
N LYS A 47 -7.90 -2.08 2.55
CA LYS A 47 -6.61 -1.79 1.92
C LYS A 47 -6.70 -1.85 0.39
N ILE A 48 -7.35 -2.85 -0.17
CA ILE A 48 -7.55 -2.95 -1.63
C ILE A 48 -8.33 -1.75 -2.16
N PHE A 49 -9.41 -1.38 -1.46
CA PHE A 49 -10.26 -0.25 -1.85
C PHE A 49 -9.49 1.07 -1.82
N THR A 50 -8.74 1.34 -0.75
CA THR A 50 -7.93 2.56 -0.61
C THR A 50 -6.81 2.63 -1.64
N LEU A 51 -6.16 1.51 -1.96
CA LEU A 51 -5.19 1.43 -3.07
C LEU A 51 -5.85 1.77 -4.41
N GLY A 52 -7.06 1.23 -4.67
CA GLY A 52 -7.83 1.55 -5.87
C GLY A 52 -8.13 3.04 -5.99
N ILE A 53 -8.60 3.68 -4.91
CA ILE A 53 -8.84 5.13 -4.86
C ILE A 53 -7.55 5.90 -5.13
N LEU A 54 -6.44 5.50 -4.50
CA LEU A 54 -5.16 6.16 -4.66
C LEU A 54 -4.71 6.11 -6.13
N VAL A 55 -4.83 4.94 -6.77
CA VAL A 55 -4.52 4.75 -8.19
C VAL A 55 -5.39 5.66 -9.07
N LEU A 56 -6.71 5.68 -8.85
CA LEU A 56 -7.64 6.50 -9.62
C LEU A 56 -7.34 7.99 -9.47
N PHE A 57 -7.20 8.46 -8.23
CA PHE A 57 -6.92 9.86 -7.92
C PHE A 57 -5.58 10.30 -8.53
N THR A 58 -4.54 9.50 -8.35
CA THR A 58 -3.21 9.80 -8.87
C THR A 58 -3.19 9.76 -10.41
N ASN A 59 -3.90 8.81 -11.03
CA ASN A 59 -3.99 8.74 -12.49
C ASN A 59 -4.66 9.98 -13.11
N ASN A 60 -5.66 10.53 -12.43
CA ASN A 60 -6.34 11.75 -12.86
C ASN A 60 -5.50 13.00 -12.59
N TYR A 61 -4.97 13.14 -11.37
CA TYR A 61 -4.22 14.34 -10.96
C TYR A 61 -2.86 14.46 -11.67
N LYS A 62 -2.16 13.34 -11.84
CA LYS A 62 -0.81 13.30 -12.44
C LYS A 62 -0.81 12.93 -13.92
N ARG A 63 -1.93 13.11 -14.63
CA ARG A 63 -2.05 12.75 -16.05
C ARG A 63 -0.90 13.31 -16.89
N ASN A 64 -0.50 14.55 -16.61
CA ASN A 64 0.57 15.26 -17.30
C ASN A 64 1.96 14.67 -17.00
N GLU A 65 2.23 14.25 -15.76
CA GLU A 65 3.50 13.63 -15.37
C GLU A 65 3.68 12.26 -16.07
N PHE A 66 2.60 11.52 -16.33
CA PHE A 66 2.73 10.25 -17.06
C PHE A 66 3.24 10.42 -18.49
N TYR A 67 2.99 11.55 -19.15
CA TYR A 67 3.58 11.82 -20.46
C TYR A 67 5.09 12.07 -20.35
N TYR A 68 5.54 12.76 -19.30
CA TYR A 68 6.96 12.94 -19.01
C TYR A 68 7.66 11.59 -18.79
N TYR A 69 7.09 10.72 -17.94
CA TYR A 69 7.66 9.39 -17.73
C TYR A 69 7.63 8.51 -18.98
N LYS A 70 6.59 8.63 -19.82
CA LYS A 70 6.49 7.92 -21.10
C LYS A 70 7.59 8.35 -22.08
N ASN A 71 7.90 9.65 -22.17
CA ASN A 71 8.99 10.16 -23.00
C ASN A 71 10.38 9.67 -22.53
N LEU A 72 10.51 9.32 -21.25
CA LEU A 72 11.69 8.67 -20.68
C LEU A 72 11.71 7.14 -20.83
N GLY A 73 10.75 6.57 -21.57
CA GLY A 73 10.63 5.14 -21.83
C GLY A 73 10.02 4.31 -20.69
N MET A 74 9.36 4.96 -19.72
CA MET A 74 8.65 4.27 -18.63
C MET A 74 7.15 4.22 -18.92
N SER A 75 6.58 3.02 -18.94
CA SER A 75 5.13 2.85 -19.06
C SER A 75 4.45 3.06 -17.70
N LYS A 76 3.14 3.37 -17.71
CA LYS A 76 2.35 3.50 -16.47
C LYS A 76 2.43 2.24 -15.61
N LEU A 77 2.38 1.05 -16.23
CA LEU A 77 2.48 -0.22 -15.53
C LEU A 77 3.83 -0.40 -14.84
N THR A 78 4.93 -0.01 -15.51
CA THR A 78 6.28 -0.11 -14.90
C THR A 78 6.50 0.84 -13.73
N LEU A 79 5.72 1.91 -13.62
CA LEU A 79 5.70 2.79 -12.45
C LEU A 79 4.83 2.20 -11.33
N TRP A 80 3.62 1.75 -11.66
CA TRP A 80 2.63 1.32 -10.68
C TRP A 80 2.92 -0.04 -10.05
N LEU A 81 3.26 -1.06 -10.86
CA LEU A 81 3.46 -2.43 -10.36
C LEU A 81 4.41 -2.53 -9.17
N PRO A 82 5.67 -2.03 -9.24
CA PRO A 82 6.59 -2.17 -8.11
C PRO A 82 6.08 -1.47 -6.85
N ILE A 83 5.37 -0.35 -7.01
CA ILE A 83 4.83 0.41 -5.88
C ILE A 83 3.65 -0.31 -5.24
N LEU A 84 2.71 -0.81 -6.04
CA LEU A 84 1.55 -1.55 -5.54
C LEU A 84 1.98 -2.84 -4.83
N ILE A 85 2.94 -3.56 -5.41
CA ILE A 85 3.51 -4.77 -4.81
C ILE A 85 4.19 -4.43 -3.48
N PHE A 86 5.08 -3.43 -3.48
CA PHE A 86 5.77 -3.01 -2.26
C PHE A 86 4.80 -2.59 -1.16
N ASP A 87 3.84 -1.74 -1.49
CA ASP A 87 2.87 -1.20 -0.54
C ASP A 87 1.94 -2.28 0.02
N PHE A 88 1.51 -3.20 -0.83
CA PHE A 88 0.67 -4.32 -0.42
C PHE A 88 1.44 -5.33 0.44
N LEU A 89 2.70 -5.63 0.10
CA LEU A 89 3.57 -6.48 0.95
C LEU A 89 3.87 -5.80 2.28
N PHE A 90 4.12 -4.48 2.27
CA PHE A 90 4.33 -3.69 3.48
C PHE A 90 3.10 -3.73 4.40
N PHE A 91 1.89 -3.82 3.85
CA PHE A 91 0.68 -4.03 4.62
C PHE A 91 0.50 -5.49 5.09
N LEU A 92 0.70 -6.46 4.19
CA LEU A 92 0.34 -7.85 4.40
C LEU A 92 1.27 -8.57 5.38
N ILE A 93 2.58 -8.27 5.34
CA ILE A 93 3.56 -8.92 6.23
C ILE A 93 3.27 -8.59 7.71
N PRO A 94 3.16 -7.31 8.14
CA PRO A 94 2.86 -7.00 9.54
C PRO A 94 1.48 -7.51 9.97
N LEU A 95 0.49 -7.45 9.08
CA LEU A 95 -0.87 -7.96 9.34
C LEU A 95 -0.82 -9.45 9.73
N ILE A 96 -0.09 -10.27 8.96
CA ILE A 96 0.06 -11.71 9.25
C ILE A 96 0.85 -11.92 10.55
N THR A 97 1.92 -11.15 10.79
CA THR A 97 2.72 -11.31 12.02
C THR A 97 1.94 -10.94 13.28
N ILE A 98 1.09 -9.91 13.23
CA ILE A 98 0.23 -9.52 14.35
C ILE A 98 -0.86 -10.58 14.55
N ALA A 99 -1.42 -11.11 13.45
CA ALA A 99 -2.40 -12.19 13.52
C ALA A 99 -1.81 -13.44 14.18
N SER A 100 -0.63 -13.89 13.74
CA SER A 100 0.01 -15.09 14.27
C SER A 100 0.41 -14.92 15.74
N TYR A 101 0.90 -13.74 16.13
CA TYR A 101 1.20 -13.42 17.52
C TYR A 101 -0.04 -13.48 18.41
N ASN A 102 -1.16 -12.88 17.98
CA ASN A 102 -2.40 -12.87 18.75
C ASN A 102 -3.04 -14.26 18.90
N TYR A 103 -2.77 -15.18 17.96
CA TYR A 103 -3.24 -16.57 18.02
C TYR A 103 -2.30 -17.50 18.80
N GLY A 104 -0.99 -17.30 18.71
CA GLY A 104 0.01 -18.20 19.32
C GLY A 104 0.35 -17.92 20.79
N THR A 105 -0.17 -16.85 21.38
CA THR A 105 0.30 -16.38 22.70
C THR A 105 -0.38 -16.97 23.93
N HIS A 106 -1.44 -17.79 23.85
CA HIS A 106 -1.95 -18.52 25.03
C HIS A 106 -2.72 -19.81 24.61
N PRO A 107 -2.65 -20.89 25.42
CA PRO A 107 -3.22 -22.22 25.13
C PRO A 107 -4.74 -22.24 24.94
#